data_AF-A0A9N7ZDM8-F1
#
_entry.id   AF-A0A9N7ZDM8-F1
#
_cell.length_a   1.000
_cell.length_b   1.000
_cell.length_c   1.000
_cell.angle_alpha   90.00
_cell.angle_beta   90.00
_cell.angle_gamma   90.00
#
_symmetry.space_group_name_H-M   'P 1'
#
loop_
_entity.id
_entity.type
_entity.pdbx_description
1 polymer ?
#
loop_
_entity_poly.entity_id
_entity_poly.type
_entity_poly.pdbx_seq_one_letter_code
_entity_poly.pdbx_strand_id
1 'polypeptide(L)'
;MSNCNQSSHIYLAHMVVFSTAQQGFRVKLLCSGLESPNCRLETLRLWSCSLSEISCSSLASALRSNPSHLRELDLSNNNLQDSGVKELLDLQQSPTCRLETLRWESEWRTV
;
A
#
# COMPACT_ATOMS: atom_id res chain seq x y z
N MET A 1 27.06 -0.32 -11.85
CA MET A 1 27.30 0.63 -10.77
C MET A 1 26.75 1.97 -11.22
N SER A 2 25.60 2.40 -10.68
CA SER A 2 25.13 3.79 -10.82
C SER A 2 24.52 4.21 -9.50
N ASN A 3 25.16 5.23 -8.95
CA ASN A 3 24.96 5.86 -7.65
C ASN A 3 23.82 6.88 -7.75
N CYS A 4 22.84 6.83 -6.84
CA CYS A 4 21.84 7.89 -6.68
C CYS A 4 21.47 8.07 -5.20
N ASN A 5 22.44 8.49 -4.38
CA ASN A 5 22.13 9.31 -3.20
C ASN A 5 22.45 10.77 -3.55
N GLN A 6 21.40 11.58 -3.75
CA GLN A 6 21.18 12.89 -3.11
C GLN A 6 20.20 13.74 -3.96
N SER A 7 18.90 13.70 -3.63
CA SER A 7 18.02 14.88 -3.71
C SER A 7 16.72 14.67 -2.95
N SER A 8 16.74 15.27 -1.79
CA SER A 8 15.73 15.52 -0.77
C SER A 8 14.36 15.96 -1.31
N HIS A 9 13.31 15.42 -0.68
CA HIS A 9 12.04 16.11 -0.37
C HIS A 9 10.92 16.33 -1.42
N ILE A 10 10.99 15.88 -2.68
CA ILE A 10 9.84 16.06 -3.63
C ILE A 10 9.38 14.80 -4.39
N TYR A 11 10.06 13.66 -4.30
CA TYR A 11 9.68 12.45 -5.06
C TYR A 11 8.52 11.64 -4.44
N LEU A 12 7.63 12.25 -3.66
CA LEU A 12 6.62 11.53 -2.87
C LEU A 12 5.18 11.52 -3.43
N ALA A 13 4.88 12.06 -4.61
CA ALA A 13 3.46 12.12 -5.04
C ALA A 13 3.12 11.70 -6.47
N HIS A 14 4.08 11.30 -7.32
CA HIS A 14 3.80 11.04 -8.74
C HIS A 14 4.43 9.74 -9.26
N MET A 15 4.32 8.65 -8.51
CA MET A 15 4.48 7.31 -9.09
C MET A 15 3.21 6.96 -9.87
N VAL A 16 3.05 7.58 -11.04
CA VAL A 16 2.16 7.08 -12.09
C VAL A 16 2.82 5.81 -12.61
N VAL A 17 2.35 4.65 -12.16
CA VAL A 17 2.84 3.35 -12.63
C VAL A 17 2.37 3.16 -14.07
N PHE A 18 3.16 3.66 -15.03
CA PHE A 18 2.99 3.32 -16.44
C PHE A 18 3.34 1.85 -16.64
N SER A 19 2.33 1.07 -17.03
CA SER A 19 2.38 -0.27 -17.65
C SER A 19 3.77 -0.87 -17.88
N THR A 20 4.07 -2.01 -17.22
CA THR A 20 4.59 -3.25 -17.84
C THR A 20 4.98 -4.32 -16.79
N ALA A 21 4.33 -5.48 -16.92
CA ALA A 21 4.78 -6.87 -16.68
C ALA A 21 5.51 -7.35 -15.39
N GLN A 22 5.91 -6.52 -14.42
CA GLN A 22 6.65 -6.98 -13.23
C GLN A 22 5.96 -6.64 -11.89
N GLN A 23 4.72 -7.11 -11.70
CA GLN A 23 3.83 -6.58 -10.65
C GLN A 23 4.05 -7.20 -9.25
N GLY A 24 4.38 -8.50 -9.15
CA GLY A 24 4.58 -9.17 -7.85
C GLY A 24 5.86 -8.78 -7.09
N PHE A 25 6.93 -8.40 -7.80
CA PHE A 25 8.19 -8.02 -7.18
C PHE A 25 8.12 -6.64 -6.48
N ARG A 26 7.26 -5.74 -6.99
CA ARG A 26 7.15 -4.36 -6.49
C ARG A 26 6.45 -4.26 -5.14
N VAL A 27 5.40 -5.06 -4.89
CA VAL A 27 4.71 -5.06 -3.58
C VAL A 27 5.63 -5.57 -2.49
N LYS A 28 6.43 -6.62 -2.75
CA LYS A 28 7.37 -7.16 -1.76
C LYS A 28 8.42 -6.13 -1.33
N LEU A 29 8.95 -5.36 -2.29
CA LEU A 29 9.89 -4.28 -1.99
C LEU A 29 9.21 -3.14 -1.21
N LEU A 30 7.96 -2.82 -1.55
CA LEU A 30 7.17 -1.84 -0.81
C LEU A 30 6.95 -2.27 0.65
N CYS A 31 6.54 -3.52 0.89
CA CYS A 31 6.37 -4.08 2.23
C CYS A 31 7.66 -3.95 3.06
N SER A 32 8.81 -4.32 2.48
CA SER A 32 10.10 -4.17 3.17
C SER A 32 10.45 -2.72 3.53
N GLY A 33 10.00 -1.76 2.71
CA GLY A 33 10.13 -0.33 3.02
C GLY A 33 9.19 0.13 4.14
N LEU A 34 7.95 -0.37 4.16
CA LEU A 34 6.96 -0.08 5.20
C LEU A 34 7.36 -0.67 6.56
N GLU A 35 7.97 -1.86 6.57
CA GLU A 35 8.53 -2.52 7.76
C GLU A 35 9.72 -1.77 8.36
N SER A 36 10.36 -0.87 7.60
CA SER A 36 11.48 -0.09 8.12
C SER A 36 11.00 0.84 9.24
N PRO A 37 11.64 0.82 10.43
CA PRO A 37 11.22 1.65 11.57
C PRO A 37 11.34 3.15 11.30
N ASN A 38 12.07 3.55 10.26
CA ASN A 38 12.24 4.93 9.85
C ASN A 38 11.23 5.35 8.75
N CYS A 39 10.31 4.47 8.36
CA CYS A 39 9.32 4.77 7.34
C CYS A 39 8.30 5.80 7.85
N ARG A 40 8.30 6.99 7.24
CA ARG A 40 7.40 8.11 7.55
C ARG A 40 6.40 8.38 6.43
N LEU A 41 6.06 7.35 5.67
CA LEU A 41 5.11 7.49 4.57
C LEU A 41 3.71 7.74 5.14
N GLU A 42 3.08 8.85 4.78
CA GLU A 42 1.73 9.23 5.23
C GLU A 42 0.64 8.82 4.25
N THR A 43 0.96 8.79 2.95
CA THR A 43 0.02 8.44 1.88
C THR A 43 0.63 7.41 0.95
N LEU A 44 -0.12 6.35 0.65
CA LEU A 44 0.25 5.30 -0.29
C LEU A 44 -0.89 5.05 -1.27
N ARG A 45 -0.60 5.20 -2.56
CA ARG A 45 -1.57 4.95 -3.63
C ARG A 45 -1.04 3.85 -4.54
N LEU A 46 -1.76 2.74 -4.59
CA LEU A 46 -1.49 1.57 -5.42
C LEU A 46 -2.63 1.39 -6.42
N TRP A 47 -3.03 2.48 -7.08
CA TRP A 47 -4.08 2.45 -8.09
C TRP A 47 -3.64 1.55 -9.26
N SER A 48 -4.49 0.59 -9.66
CA SER A 48 -4.34 -0.19 -10.90
C SER A 48 -3.06 -1.01 -10.95
N CYS A 49 -2.63 -1.51 -9.80
CA CYS A 49 -1.42 -2.31 -9.59
C CYS A 49 -1.67 -3.83 -9.65
N SER A 50 -2.83 -4.25 -10.17
CA SER A 50 -3.30 -5.64 -10.21
C SER A 50 -2.99 -6.43 -8.93
N LEU A 51 -3.27 -5.83 -7.77
CA LEU A 51 -2.99 -6.43 -6.48
C LEU A 51 -3.78 -7.74 -6.31
N SER A 52 -3.11 -8.75 -5.77
CA SER A 52 -3.75 -9.99 -5.32
C SER A 52 -4.11 -9.93 -3.85
N GLU A 53 -4.97 -10.85 -3.39
CA GLU A 53 -5.26 -11.01 -1.94
C GLU A 53 -3.98 -11.22 -1.12
N ILE A 54 -3.03 -12.00 -1.66
CA ILE A 54 -1.71 -12.24 -1.05
C ILE A 54 -0.92 -10.94 -0.89
N SER A 55 -1.02 -10.04 -1.88
CA SER A 55 -0.36 -8.73 -1.85
C SER A 55 -0.95 -7.86 -0.75
N CYS A 56 -2.28 -7.88 -0.58
CA CYS A 56 -2.99 -7.13 0.47
C CYS A 56 -2.66 -7.65 1.87
N SER A 57 -2.60 -8.99 2.05
CA SER A 57 -2.16 -9.60 3.31
C SER A 57 -0.71 -9.22 3.66
N SER A 58 0.18 -9.23 2.67
CA SER A 58 1.57 -8.79 2.85
C SER A 58 1.67 -7.31 3.26
N LEU A 59 0.85 -6.44 2.66
CA LEU A 59 0.76 -5.03 3.04
C LEU A 59 0.23 -4.86 4.47
N ALA A 60 -0.81 -5.59 4.84
CA ALA A 60 -1.39 -5.55 6.19
C ALA A 60 -0.35 -5.98 7.25
N SER A 61 0.40 -7.05 6.99
CA SER A 61 1.48 -7.51 7.86
C SER A 61 2.58 -6.46 8.04
N ALA A 62 3.04 -5.86 6.95
CA ALA A 62 4.06 -4.81 6.98
C ALA A 62 3.62 -3.60 7.80
N LEU A 63 2.38 -3.14 7.60
CA LEU A 63 1.79 -2.02 8.36
C LEU A 63 1.52 -2.35 9.84
N ARG A 64 1.34 -3.63 10.17
CA ARG A 64 1.19 -4.10 11.56
C ARG A 64 2.53 -4.17 12.27
N SER A 65 3.57 -4.65 11.58
CA SER A 65 4.92 -4.81 12.12
C SER A 65 5.56 -3.47 12.47
N ASN A 66 5.31 -2.46 11.65
CA ASN A 66 5.66 -1.09 11.93
C ASN A 66 4.39 -0.26 11.80
N PRO A 67 3.72 0.13 12.92
CA PRO A 67 2.52 0.96 12.91
C PRO A 67 2.88 2.32 12.30
N SER A 68 2.82 2.36 10.98
CA SER A 68 3.48 3.39 10.20
C SER A 68 2.74 4.71 10.39
N HIS A 69 3.38 5.79 9.96
CA HIS A 69 2.73 7.09 9.89
C HIS A 69 1.66 7.18 8.79
N LEU A 70 1.32 6.06 8.13
CA LEU A 70 0.38 6.00 7.02
C LEU A 70 -1.02 6.31 7.50
N ARG A 71 -1.60 7.39 6.95
CA ARG A 71 -2.95 7.87 7.20
C ARG A 71 -3.88 7.55 6.03
N GLU A 72 -3.33 7.44 4.82
CA GLU A 72 -4.11 7.19 3.61
C GLU A 72 -3.55 6.02 2.80
N LEU A 73 -4.41 5.04 2.50
CA LEU A 73 -4.13 3.92 1.61
C LEU A 73 -5.20 3.84 0.53
N ASP A 74 -4.79 3.95 -0.73
CA ASP A 74 -5.67 3.83 -1.89
C ASP A 74 -5.29 2.62 -2.74
N LEU A 75 -6.21 1.67 -2.83
CA LEU A 75 -6.11 0.41 -3.58
C LEU A 75 -7.16 0.33 -4.70
N SER A 76 -7.73 1.46 -5.13
CA SER A 76 -8.80 1.51 -6.13
C SER A 76 -8.35 0.93 -7.49
N ASN A 77 -9.30 0.46 -8.31
CA ASN A 77 -9.05 -0.19 -9.61
C ASN A 77 -8.09 -1.40 -9.56
N ASN A 78 -8.07 -2.15 -8.46
CA ASN A 78 -7.35 -3.44 -8.39
C ASN A 78 -8.28 -4.67 -8.43
N ASN A 79 -9.59 -4.47 -8.67
CA ASN A 79 -10.62 -5.50 -8.68
C ASN A 79 -10.52 -6.43 -7.44
N LEU A 80 -10.24 -5.85 -6.28
CA LEU A 80 -10.08 -6.59 -5.03
C LEU A 80 -11.44 -6.98 -4.48
N GLN A 81 -11.60 -8.25 -4.11
CA GLN A 81 -12.75 -8.72 -3.35
C GLN A 81 -12.64 -8.27 -1.89
N ASP A 82 -13.79 -8.19 -1.21
CA ASP A 82 -13.84 -7.83 0.22
C ASP A 82 -13.01 -8.80 1.10
N SER A 83 -12.89 -10.07 0.71
CA SER A 83 -12.00 -11.05 1.34
C SER A 83 -10.53 -10.62 1.30
N GLY A 84 -10.08 -10.07 0.16
CA GLY A 84 -8.71 -9.65 -0.05
C GLY A 84 -8.28 -8.44 0.77
N VAL A 85 -9.21 -7.56 1.15
CA VAL A 85 -8.93 -6.36 1.95
C VAL A 85 -9.30 -6.50 3.43
N LYS A 86 -9.86 -7.65 3.83
CA LYS A 86 -10.32 -7.89 5.21
C LYS A 86 -9.23 -7.61 6.25
N GLU A 87 -8.01 -8.08 6.01
CA GLU A 87 -6.89 -7.85 6.94
C GLU A 87 -6.51 -6.36 7.08
N LEU A 88 -6.68 -5.57 6.01
CA LEU A 88 -6.43 -4.13 6.03
C LEU A 88 -7.54 -3.38 6.79
N LEU A 89 -8.78 -3.86 6.68
CA LEU A 89 -9.92 -3.35 7.46
C LEU A 89 -9.79 -3.67 8.95
N ASP A 90 -9.36 -4.89 9.27
CA ASP A 90 -9.09 -5.31 10.65
C ASP A 90 -7.91 -4.51 11.23
N LEU A 91 -6.92 -4.18 10.40
CA LEU A 91 -5.82 -3.31 10.80
C LEU A 91 -6.30 -1.89 11.12
N GLN A 92 -7.20 -1.31 10.31
CA GLN A 92 -7.75 0.03 10.54
C GLN A 92 -8.48 0.15 11.89
N GLN A 93 -9.06 -0.95 12.38
CA GLN A 93 -9.72 -1.01 13.69
C GLN A 93 -8.74 -1.22 14.85
N SER A 94 -7.46 -1.49 14.56
CA SER A 94 -6.45 -1.72 15.59
C SER A 94 -6.04 -0.40 16.24
N PRO A 95 -5.93 -0.34 17.58
CA PRO A 95 -5.60 0.90 18.30
C PRO A 95 -4.17 1.41 18.02
N THR A 96 -3.32 0.57 17.43
CA THR A 96 -1.96 0.94 17.04
C THR A 96 -1.87 1.47 15.61
N CYS A 97 -2.91 1.29 14.80
CA CYS A 97 -2.92 1.75 13.42
C CYS A 97 -3.36 3.22 13.34
N ARG A 98 -2.67 4.00 12.50
CA ARG A 98 -2.98 5.42 12.23
C ARG A 98 -3.70 5.62 10.90
N LEU A 99 -4.11 4.54 10.26
CA LEU A 99 -4.77 4.59 8.96
C LEU A 99 -6.16 5.19 9.13
N GLU A 100 -6.36 6.38 8.59
CA GLU A 100 -7.62 7.11 8.66
C GLU A 100 -8.50 6.79 7.46
N THR A 101 -7.89 6.71 6.29
CA THR A 101 -8.59 6.50 5.02
C THR A 101 -8.06 5.26 4.33
N LEU A 102 -8.94 4.27 4.14
CA LEU A 102 -8.71 3.13 3.26
C LEU A 102 -9.71 3.20 2.10
N ARG A 103 -9.21 3.32 0.87
CA ARG A 103 -10.03 3.30 -0.35
C ARG A 103 -9.74 2.01 -1.11
N TRP A 104 -10.78 1.25 -1.39
CA TRP A 104 -10.73 0.14 -2.35
C TRP A 104 -12.04 0.15 -3.12
N GLU A 105 -11.98 -0.30 -4.37
CA GLU A 105 -13.16 -0.43 -5.22
C GLU A 105 -13.53 -1.91 -5.22
N SER A 106 -14.53 -2.28 -4.42
CA SER A 106 -15.13 -3.60 -4.51
C SER A 106 -16.12 -3.60 -5.67
N GLU A 107 -15.92 -4.53 -6.61
CA GLU A 107 -16.68 -4.66 -7.87
C GLU A 107 -18.18 -4.99 -7.70
N TRP A 108 -18.82 -4.71 -6.57
CA TRP A 108 -20.25 -5.04 -6.37
C TRP A 108 -21.00 -4.24 -5.30
N ARG A 109 -20.58 -3.01 -4.94
CA ARG A 109 -21.52 -2.08 -4.27
C ARG A 109 -22.49 -1.41 -5.26
N THR A 110 -23.25 -2.25 -5.96
CA THR A 110 -24.53 -1.90 -6.58
C THR A 110 -25.58 -2.89 -6.08
N VAL A 111 -26.07 -2.67 -4.86
CA VAL A 111 -27.47 -2.32 -4.49
C VAL A 111 -27.58 -2.21 -2.98
#